data_AF-A0A1Y2BW10-F1
#
_entry.id   AF-A0A1Y2BW10-F1
#
_cell.length_a   1.000
_cell.length_b   1.000
_cell.length_c   1.000
_cell.angle_alpha   90.00
_cell.angle_beta   90.00
_cell.angle_gamma   90.00
#
_symmetry.space_group_name_H-M   'P 1'
#
loop_
_entity.id
_entity.type
_entity.pdbx_description
1 polymer ?
#
loop_
_entity_poly.entity_id
_entity_poly.type
_entity_poly.pdbx_seq_one_letter_code
_entity_poly.pdbx_strand_id
1 'polypeptide(L)'
;MRVEPFNAGHGTTGEAWERVATNVNTAMGLHNDADVKATGKNAFERFKELLKKFKADEMESLRDSGTEEEFEEREQLLSDLRDLRVEKKAKKSKEEERRETNGAAIREAAVKLMSDKNKTPKKTDNGLGNEENDPPSSSTRAPSAAKTAASLASTLKEMSEAFHESNAKDSNDAVANRELKERELNLQDRKLALEEARLELERKRQEQQDKLMNALLTKILKK
;
A
#
# COMPACT_ATOMS: atom_id res chain seq x y z
N MET A 1 -16.51 3.76 -15.26
CA MET A 1 -16.40 2.42 -14.63
C MET A 1 -14.98 2.25 -14.13
N ARG A 2 -14.76 1.97 -12.85
CA ARG A 2 -13.41 1.81 -12.27
C ARG A 2 -12.84 0.46 -12.74
N VAL A 3 -11.63 0.47 -13.31
CA VAL A 3 -10.95 -0.74 -13.81
C VAL A 3 -9.72 -0.97 -12.95
N GLU A 4 -9.54 -2.20 -12.48
CA GLU A 4 -8.42 -2.58 -11.61
C GLU A 4 -7.56 -3.65 -12.31
N PRO A 5 -6.61 -3.28 -13.19
CA PRO A 5 -5.82 -4.26 -13.93
C PRO A 5 -4.98 -5.18 -13.04
N PHE A 6 -4.58 -4.67 -11.87
CA PHE A 6 -3.85 -5.46 -10.88
C PHE A 6 -4.75 -6.37 -10.05
N ASN A 7 -6.07 -6.23 -10.07
CA ASN A 7 -6.97 -7.14 -9.38
C ASN A 7 -7.61 -8.17 -10.33
N ALA A 8 -7.30 -8.08 -11.63
CA ALA A 8 -7.76 -9.01 -12.64
C ALA A 8 -7.26 -10.43 -12.35
N GLY A 9 -8.12 -11.41 -12.66
CA GLY A 9 -7.79 -12.84 -12.59
C GLY A 9 -6.60 -13.23 -13.46
N HIS A 10 -6.09 -14.44 -13.23
CA HIS A 10 -4.95 -14.95 -14.00
C HIS A 10 -5.28 -14.99 -15.51
N GLY A 11 -4.43 -14.39 -16.34
CA GLY A 11 -4.60 -14.31 -17.79
C GLY A 11 -5.50 -13.16 -18.28
N THR A 12 -6.31 -12.53 -17.42
CA THR A 12 -7.24 -11.47 -17.83
C THR A 12 -6.69 -10.05 -17.61
N THR A 13 -5.43 -9.93 -17.18
CA THR A 13 -4.77 -8.63 -16.97
C THR A 13 -4.66 -7.82 -18.27
N GLY A 14 -4.41 -8.48 -19.40
CA GLY A 14 -4.35 -7.81 -20.71
C GLY A 14 -5.68 -7.14 -21.08
N GLU A 15 -6.80 -7.86 -20.93
CA GLU A 15 -8.14 -7.32 -21.16
C GLU A 15 -8.47 -6.14 -20.24
N ALA A 16 -8.02 -6.21 -18.98
CA ALA A 16 -8.22 -5.11 -18.05
C ALA A 16 -7.46 -3.85 -18.51
N TRP A 17 -6.25 -3.99 -19.05
CA TRP A 17 -5.53 -2.87 -19.65
C TRP A 17 -6.18 -2.36 -20.93
N GLU A 18 -6.81 -3.21 -21.75
CA GLU A 18 -7.60 -2.74 -22.90
C GLU A 18 -8.82 -1.91 -22.49
N ARG A 19 -9.48 -2.27 -21.38
CA ARG A 19 -10.56 -1.46 -20.82
C ARG A 19 -10.04 -0.10 -20.31
N VAL A 20 -8.86 -0.07 -19.69
CA VAL A 20 -8.20 1.20 -19.31
C VAL A 20 -7.94 2.06 -20.55
N ALA A 21 -7.39 1.49 -21.61
CA ALA A 21 -7.13 2.21 -22.86
C ALA A 21 -8.41 2.76 -23.49
N THR A 22 -9.50 1.99 -23.46
CA THR A 22 -10.82 2.44 -23.92
C THR A 22 -11.29 3.65 -23.11
N ASN A 23 -11.22 3.60 -21.78
CA ASN A 23 -11.59 4.73 -20.93
C ASN A 23 -10.77 5.99 -21.21
N VAL A 24 -9.45 5.84 -21.42
CA VAL A 24 -8.55 6.95 -21.77
C VAL A 24 -8.93 7.54 -23.12
N ASN A 25 -9.18 6.71 -24.14
CA ASN A 25 -9.59 7.19 -25.46
C ASN A 25 -10.94 7.91 -25.42
N THR A 26 -11.89 7.43 -24.61
CA THR A 26 -13.17 8.12 -24.41
C THR A 26 -12.98 9.47 -23.75
N ALA A 27 -12.22 9.54 -22.65
CA ALA A 27 -11.98 10.79 -21.92
C ALA A 27 -11.26 11.85 -22.77
N MET A 28 -10.33 11.41 -23.63
CA MET A 28 -9.55 12.29 -24.51
C MET A 28 -10.23 12.59 -25.85
N GLY A 29 -11.44 12.04 -26.10
CA GLY A 29 -12.13 12.22 -27.38
C GLY A 29 -11.51 11.47 -28.57
N LEU A 30 -10.58 10.53 -28.33
CA LEU A 30 -9.79 9.80 -29.35
C LEU A 30 -10.47 8.53 -29.88
N HIS A 31 -11.73 8.28 -29.53
CA HIS A 31 -12.43 7.02 -29.83
C HIS A 31 -12.62 6.72 -31.32
N ASN A 32 -12.53 7.74 -32.20
CA ASN A 32 -12.70 7.59 -33.65
C ASN A 32 -11.38 7.64 -34.44
N ASP A 33 -10.25 7.94 -33.79
CA ASP A 33 -8.96 8.08 -34.45
C ASP A 33 -8.14 6.79 -34.26
N ALA A 34 -8.11 5.96 -35.31
CA ALA A 34 -7.44 4.67 -35.27
C ALA A 34 -5.91 4.78 -35.15
N ASP A 35 -5.33 5.89 -35.59
CA ASP A 35 -3.88 6.12 -35.62
C ASP A 35 -3.36 6.71 -34.30
N VAL A 36 -4.22 7.44 -33.57
CA VAL A 36 -3.84 8.14 -32.32
C VAL A 36 -4.34 7.43 -31.06
N LYS A 37 -5.28 6.48 -31.16
CA LYS A 37 -5.85 5.80 -29.98
C LYS A 37 -4.82 5.03 -29.15
N ALA A 38 -4.94 5.12 -27.83
CA ALA A 38 -4.22 4.27 -26.90
C ALA A 38 -4.68 2.82 -27.01
N THR A 39 -3.75 1.88 -26.87
CA THR A 39 -4.00 0.44 -26.71
C THR A 39 -3.70 0.01 -25.29
N GLY A 40 -4.17 -1.18 -24.87
CA GLY A 40 -3.87 -1.71 -23.53
C GLY A 40 -2.36 -1.82 -23.25
N LYS A 41 -1.58 -2.20 -24.28
CA LYS A 41 -0.11 -2.22 -24.19
C LYS A 41 0.45 -0.82 -23.93
N ASN A 42 0.02 0.19 -24.70
CA ASN A 42 0.50 1.56 -24.55
C ASN A 42 0.11 2.15 -23.18
N ALA A 43 -1.11 1.87 -22.70
CA ALA A 43 -1.56 2.27 -21.38
C ALA A 43 -0.70 1.65 -20.27
N PHE A 44 -0.36 0.35 -20.38
CA PHE A 44 0.52 -0.32 -19.43
C PHE A 44 1.96 0.22 -19.45
N GLU A 45 2.53 0.45 -20.64
CA GLU A 45 3.87 1.04 -20.77
C GLU A 45 3.92 2.44 -20.18
N ARG A 46 2.94 3.29 -20.51
CA ARG A 46 2.85 4.65 -19.95
C ARG A 46 2.69 4.63 -18.43
N PHE A 47 1.89 3.72 -17.89
CA PHE A 47 1.78 3.52 -16.45
C PHE A 47 3.15 3.18 -15.81
N LYS A 48 3.92 2.25 -16.39
CA LYS A 48 5.25 1.89 -15.88
C LYS A 48 6.21 3.08 -15.93
N GLU A 49 6.17 3.86 -17.00
CA GLU A 49 6.99 5.05 -17.16
C GLU A 49 6.65 6.11 -16.10
N LEU A 50 5.37 6.42 -15.90
CA LEU A 50 4.91 7.37 -14.88
C LEU A 50 5.37 6.93 -13.48
N LEU A 51 5.24 5.64 -13.16
CA LEU A 51 5.69 5.12 -11.87
C LEU A 51 7.22 5.17 -11.71
N LYS A 52 7.97 5.03 -12.80
CA LYS A 52 9.43 5.16 -12.79
C LYS A 52 9.83 6.61 -12.52
N LYS A 53 9.21 7.58 -13.21
CA LYS A 53 9.47 9.01 -13.03
C LYS A 53 9.12 9.48 -11.63
N PHE A 54 7.97 9.05 -11.11
CA PHE A 54 7.53 9.31 -9.73
C PHE A 54 8.54 8.83 -8.69
N LYS A 55 9.10 7.62 -8.88
CA LYS A 55 10.12 7.07 -7.99
C LYS A 55 11.49 7.72 -8.09
N ALA A 56 11.75 8.47 -9.16
CA ALA A 56 13.02 9.12 -9.43
C ALA A 56 13.04 10.60 -9.01
N ASP A 57 12.03 11.08 -8.26
CA ASP A 57 11.86 12.49 -7.88
C ASP A 57 11.83 13.48 -9.06
N GLU A 58 11.46 13.03 -10.27
CA GLU A 58 11.23 13.90 -11.44
C GLU A 58 9.92 14.72 -11.36
N MET A 59 9.39 14.95 -10.16
CA MET A 59 8.19 15.77 -9.94
C MET A 59 8.51 17.27 -9.86
N GLU A 60 9.76 17.65 -9.63
CA GLU A 60 10.16 19.06 -9.58
C GLU A 60 10.12 19.72 -10.97
N SER A 61 10.33 18.98 -12.07
CA SER A 61 10.27 19.54 -13.44
C SER A 61 8.88 19.52 -14.09
N LEU A 62 7.91 18.80 -13.52
CA LEU A 62 6.54 18.74 -14.04
C LEU A 62 5.60 19.80 -13.43
N ARG A 63 6.05 20.53 -12.40
CA ARG A 63 5.29 21.63 -11.77
C ARG A 63 5.06 22.85 -12.68
N ASP A 64 5.76 22.94 -13.80
CA ASP A 64 5.79 24.15 -14.63
C ASP A 64 4.57 24.34 -15.56
N SER A 65 3.62 23.39 -15.64
CA SER A 65 2.50 23.48 -16.62
C SER A 65 1.11 23.05 -16.16
N GLY A 66 0.83 22.93 -14.86
CA GLY A 66 -0.48 22.48 -14.34
C GLY A 66 -1.01 23.36 -13.21
N THR A 67 -2.26 23.15 -12.82
CA THR A 67 -2.81 23.76 -11.59
C THR A 67 -2.38 22.94 -10.37
N GLU A 68 -2.21 23.59 -9.21
CA GLU A 68 -1.73 22.91 -7.98
C GLU A 68 -2.61 21.72 -7.58
N GLU A 69 -3.93 21.84 -7.73
CA GLU A 69 -4.89 20.77 -7.42
C GLU A 69 -4.72 19.53 -8.31
N GLU A 70 -4.50 19.72 -9.62
CA GLU A 70 -4.25 18.62 -10.56
C GLU A 70 -2.95 17.88 -10.23
N PHE A 71 -1.96 18.57 -9.66
CA PHE A 71 -0.71 17.97 -9.21
C PHE A 71 -0.88 17.16 -7.93
N GLU A 72 -1.57 17.70 -6.93
CA GLU A 72 -1.84 17.00 -5.67
C GLU A 72 -2.66 15.71 -5.91
N GLU A 73 -3.69 15.78 -6.75
CA GLU A 73 -4.48 14.60 -7.13
C GLU A 73 -3.60 13.57 -7.86
N ARG A 74 -2.78 14.01 -8.82
CA ARG A 74 -1.87 13.12 -9.56
C ARG A 74 -0.87 12.43 -8.63
N GLU A 75 -0.30 13.14 -7.67
CA GLU A 75 0.64 12.59 -6.70
C GLU A 75 -0.02 11.56 -5.79
N GLN A 76 -1.20 11.87 -5.27
CA GLN A 76 -1.97 10.94 -4.46
C GLN A 76 -2.28 9.66 -5.22
N LEU A 77 -2.75 9.78 -6.47
CA LEU A 77 -3.07 8.63 -7.32
C LEU A 77 -1.84 7.75 -7.61
N LEU A 78 -0.66 8.35 -7.83
CA LEU A 78 0.57 7.60 -8.09
C LEU A 78 1.10 6.91 -6.81
N SER A 79 0.94 7.53 -5.65
CA SER A 79 1.24 6.91 -4.36
C SER A 79 0.33 5.70 -4.10
N ASP A 80 -0.98 5.86 -4.26
CA ASP A 80 -1.95 4.76 -4.07
C ASP A 80 -1.66 3.56 -5.00
N LEU A 81 -1.31 3.84 -6.27
CA LEU A 81 -0.96 2.79 -7.23
C LEU A 81 0.35 2.06 -6.90
N ARG A 82 1.33 2.77 -6.33
CA ARG A 82 2.56 2.14 -5.83
C ARG A 82 2.24 1.16 -4.71
N ASP A 83 1.41 1.58 -3.76
CA ASP A 83 1.12 0.81 -2.54
C ASP A 83 0.29 -0.44 -2.86
N LEU A 84 -0.73 -0.31 -3.71
CA LEU A 84 -1.50 -1.44 -4.25
C LEU A 84 -0.61 -2.51 -4.92
N ARG A 85 0.45 -2.08 -5.62
CA ARG A 85 1.39 -3.00 -6.28
C ARG A 85 2.29 -3.72 -5.27
N VAL A 86 2.73 -3.03 -4.22
CA VAL A 86 3.55 -3.62 -3.15
C VAL A 86 2.74 -4.65 -2.38
N GLU A 87 1.50 -4.33 -2.00
CA GLU A 87 0.60 -5.27 -1.34
C GLU A 87 0.37 -6.54 -2.17
N LYS A 88 0.13 -6.40 -3.48
CA LYS A 88 -0.07 -7.58 -4.34
C LYS A 88 1.18 -8.46 -4.42
N LYS A 89 2.38 -7.86 -4.47
CA LYS A 89 3.63 -8.62 -4.44
C LYS A 89 3.81 -9.35 -3.11
N ALA A 90 3.52 -8.69 -1.98
CA ALA A 90 3.60 -9.30 -0.66
C ALA A 90 2.60 -10.46 -0.51
N LYS A 91 1.36 -10.30 -0.97
CA LYS A 91 0.34 -11.36 -1.00
C LYS A 91 0.79 -12.57 -1.83
N LYS A 92 1.36 -12.33 -3.02
CA LYS A 92 1.91 -13.40 -3.87
C LYS A 92 3.07 -14.14 -3.19
N SER A 93 4.00 -13.40 -2.57
CA SER A 93 5.13 -14.00 -1.84
C SER A 93 4.67 -14.87 -0.67
N LYS A 94 3.69 -14.39 0.11
CA LYS A 94 3.12 -15.14 1.24
C LYS A 94 2.39 -16.40 0.80
N GLU A 95 1.73 -16.36 -0.35
CA GLU A 95 1.06 -17.55 -0.91
C GLU A 95 2.07 -18.59 -1.44
N GLU A 96 3.15 -18.13 -2.06
CA GLU A 96 4.26 -18.98 -2.51
C GLU A 96 4.96 -19.67 -1.33
N GLU A 97 5.27 -18.91 -0.27
CA GLU A 97 5.85 -19.43 0.97
C GLU A 97 4.94 -20.48 1.64
N ARG A 98 3.62 -20.24 1.71
CA ARG A 98 2.64 -21.21 2.23
C ARG A 98 2.58 -22.48 1.39
N ARG A 99 2.69 -22.37 0.06
CA ARG A 99 2.71 -23.53 -0.83
C ARG A 99 3.99 -24.35 -0.64
N GLU A 100 5.13 -23.70 -0.43
CA GLU A 100 6.41 -24.37 -0.19
C GLU A 100 6.43 -25.08 1.17
N THR A 101 6.00 -24.42 2.24
CA THR A 101 5.88 -25.04 3.58
C THR A 101 4.90 -26.21 3.59
N ASN A 102 3.72 -26.07 2.98
CA ASN A 102 2.78 -27.18 2.84
C ASN A 102 3.39 -28.34 2.02
N GLY A 103 4.13 -28.04 0.94
CA GLY A 103 4.83 -29.05 0.15
C GLY A 103 5.91 -29.78 0.95
N ALA A 104 6.65 -29.07 1.82
CA ALA A 104 7.65 -29.66 2.69
C ALA A 104 7.03 -30.59 3.75
N ALA A 105 5.92 -30.18 4.38
CA ALA A 105 5.21 -30.99 5.36
C ALA A 105 4.68 -32.30 4.76
N ILE A 106 4.17 -32.28 3.52
CA ILE A 106 3.71 -33.49 2.82
C ILE A 106 4.90 -34.44 2.55
N ARG A 107 6.04 -33.91 2.12
CA ARG A 107 7.25 -34.73 1.89
C ARG A 107 7.77 -35.35 3.19
N GLU A 108 7.79 -34.59 4.28
CA GLU A 108 8.19 -35.08 5.60
C GLU A 108 7.26 -36.18 6.10
N ALA A 109 5.94 -35.98 6.00
CA ALA A 109 4.95 -36.98 6.37
C ALA A 109 5.09 -38.28 5.55
N ALA A 110 5.39 -38.18 4.26
CA ALA A 110 5.64 -39.34 3.40
C ALA A 110 6.91 -40.11 3.81
N VAL A 111 8.00 -39.41 4.12
CA VAL A 111 9.24 -40.04 4.61
C VAL A 111 9.02 -40.74 5.95
N LYS A 112 8.26 -40.11 6.85
CA LYS A 112 7.91 -40.68 8.16
C LYS A 112 7.05 -41.95 8.02
N LEU A 113 6.05 -41.92 7.14
CA LEU A 113 5.22 -43.09 6.82
C LEU A 113 6.05 -44.26 6.24
N MET A 114 7.03 -43.98 5.37
CA MET A 114 7.89 -45.02 4.82
C MET A 114 8.88 -45.59 5.86
N SER A 115 9.34 -44.77 6.80
CA SER A 115 10.24 -45.22 7.87
C SER A 115 9.52 -45.98 8.99
N ASP A 116 8.27 -45.64 9.30
CA ASP A 116 7.44 -46.41 10.23
C ASP A 116 7.08 -47.80 9.65
N LYS A 117 6.92 -47.90 8.33
CA LYS A 117 6.69 -49.17 7.63
C LYS A 117 7.91 -50.11 7.67
N ASN A 118 9.12 -49.57 7.85
CA ASN A 118 10.36 -50.33 8.02
C ASN A 118 10.70 -50.69 9.47
N LYS A 119 9.89 -50.25 10.45
CA LYS A 119 10.15 -50.49 11.89
C LYS A 119 9.30 -51.59 12.51
N THR A 120 8.48 -52.29 11.72
CA THR A 120 7.73 -53.47 12.18
C THR A 120 8.50 -54.75 11.82
N PRO A 121 9.01 -55.52 12.80
CA PRO A 121 9.48 -56.87 12.52
C PRO A 121 8.25 -57.71 12.18
N LYS A 122 8.33 -58.38 11.02
CA LYS A 122 7.39 -59.40 10.58
C LYS A 122 7.33 -60.50 11.66
N LYS A 123 6.26 -60.56 12.45
CA LYS A 123 5.96 -61.72 13.30
C LYS A 123 4.60 -62.27 12.93
N THR A 124 4.64 -63.35 12.16
CA THR A 124 3.61 -64.37 12.12
C THR A 124 3.43 -64.95 13.52
N ASP A 125 2.20 -65.01 14.04
CA ASP A 125 1.57 -66.23 14.61
C ASP A 125 0.20 -65.92 15.21
N ASN A 126 -0.70 -66.87 15.04
CA ASN A 126 -2.05 -66.98 15.61
C ASN A 126 -2.03 -67.06 17.14
N GLY A 127 -3.15 -66.71 17.79
CA GLY A 127 -3.44 -67.23 19.14
C GLY A 127 -4.39 -66.37 19.96
N LEU A 128 -5.66 -66.80 20.03
CA LEU A 128 -6.70 -66.33 20.95
C LEU A 128 -6.37 -66.70 22.40
N GLY A 129 -6.68 -65.82 23.37
CA GLY A 129 -6.62 -66.13 24.81
C GLY A 129 -7.07 -64.97 25.69
N ASN A 130 -7.95 -65.26 26.65
CA ASN A 130 -8.88 -64.38 27.38
C ASN A 130 -8.41 -64.05 28.82
N GLU A 131 -8.91 -62.92 29.40
CA GLU A 131 -9.14 -62.58 30.85
C GLU A 131 -7.97 -62.66 31.87
N GLU A 132 -7.79 -61.89 32.96
CA GLU A 132 -8.64 -61.12 33.91
C GLU A 132 -7.74 -60.27 34.89
N ASN A 133 -8.29 -59.20 35.54
CA ASN A 133 -8.00 -58.42 36.81
C ASN A 133 -6.60 -58.49 37.53
N ASP A 134 -5.97 -57.44 38.14
CA ASP A 134 -6.41 -56.32 39.03
C ASP A 134 -5.31 -55.19 39.19
N PRO A 135 -5.61 -53.97 39.73
CA PRO A 135 -4.69 -52.82 40.06
C PRO A 135 -4.22 -52.85 41.55
N PRO A 136 -3.29 -52.00 42.14
CA PRO A 136 -3.27 -50.50 42.16
C PRO A 136 -1.89 -49.79 42.40
N SER A 137 -1.87 -48.44 42.43
CA SER A 137 -1.20 -47.58 43.45
C SER A 137 -0.72 -46.20 42.95
N SER A 138 -1.02 -45.20 43.78
CA SER A 138 -0.80 -43.75 43.71
C SER A 138 0.64 -43.27 43.93
N SER A 139 1.01 -42.12 43.33
CA SER A 139 1.89 -41.15 44.01
C SER A 139 1.73 -39.74 43.43
N THR A 140 0.99 -38.91 44.14
CA THR A 140 0.94 -37.44 44.06
C THR A 140 2.30 -36.81 44.35
N ARG A 141 2.77 -35.90 43.48
CA ARG A 141 3.79 -34.90 43.84
C ARG A 141 3.60 -33.62 43.03
N ALA A 142 2.85 -32.67 43.59
CA ALA A 142 2.68 -31.33 43.05
C ALA A 142 3.89 -30.44 43.38
N PRO A 143 4.44 -29.65 42.44
CA PRO A 143 5.41 -28.60 42.78
C PRO A 143 4.78 -27.20 42.91
N SER A 144 4.90 -26.65 44.13
CA SER A 144 5.03 -25.25 44.56
C SER A 144 4.26 -24.11 43.86
N ALA A 145 3.23 -23.58 44.54
CA ALA A 145 2.51 -22.33 44.23
C ALA A 145 3.38 -21.05 44.22
N ALA A 146 4.57 -21.08 44.84
CA ALA A 146 5.47 -19.93 44.90
C ALA A 146 6.12 -19.57 43.55
N LYS A 147 6.38 -20.56 42.68
CA LYS A 147 6.90 -20.32 41.32
C LYS A 147 5.85 -19.66 40.42
N THR A 148 4.57 -19.94 40.68
CA THR A 148 3.44 -19.37 39.95
C THR A 148 3.20 -17.91 40.31
N ALA A 149 3.36 -17.53 41.58
CA ALA A 149 3.19 -16.14 42.03
C ALA A 149 4.30 -15.20 41.51
N ALA A 150 5.55 -15.65 41.52
CA ALA A 150 6.68 -14.88 40.96
C ALA A 150 6.56 -14.70 39.44
N SER A 151 6.11 -15.75 38.74
CA SER A 151 5.82 -15.71 37.30
C SER A 151 4.68 -14.73 36.97
N LEU A 152 3.60 -14.74 37.75
CA LEU A 152 2.49 -13.79 37.60
C LEU A 152 2.91 -12.34 37.87
N ALA A 153 3.77 -12.11 38.87
CA ALA A 153 4.29 -10.78 39.17
C ALA A 153 5.20 -10.23 38.05
N SER A 154 6.03 -11.07 37.43
CA SER A 154 6.81 -10.66 36.25
C SER A 154 5.92 -10.35 35.05
N THR A 155 4.89 -11.17 34.79
CA THR A 155 3.95 -10.90 33.70
C THR A 155 3.15 -9.62 33.93
N LEU A 156 2.70 -9.34 35.16
CA LEU A 156 2.02 -8.09 35.50
C LEU A 156 2.92 -6.86 35.33
N LYS A 157 4.21 -6.98 35.68
CA LYS A 157 5.18 -5.90 35.48
C LYS A 157 5.44 -5.64 34.00
N GLU A 158 5.63 -6.68 33.20
CA GLU A 158 5.80 -6.58 31.74
C GLU A 158 4.55 -5.97 31.08
N MET A 159 3.34 -6.37 31.50
CA MET A 159 2.10 -5.77 31.00
C MET A 159 1.97 -4.29 31.37
N SER A 160 2.37 -3.90 32.57
CA SER A 160 2.35 -2.50 33.01
C SER A 160 3.35 -1.64 32.24
N GLU A 161 4.56 -2.15 32.00
CA GLU A 161 5.61 -1.47 31.22
C GLU A 161 5.18 -1.32 29.75
N ALA A 162 4.61 -2.37 29.15
CA ALA A 162 4.05 -2.31 27.80
C ALA A 162 2.91 -1.28 27.68
N PHE A 163 2.06 -1.16 28.70
CA PHE A 163 0.98 -0.18 28.71
C PHE A 163 1.50 1.27 28.78
N HIS A 164 2.50 1.54 29.62
CA HIS A 164 3.10 2.88 29.73
C HIS A 164 3.88 3.24 28.46
N GLU A 165 4.57 2.28 27.85
CA GLU A 165 5.28 2.49 26.60
C GLU A 165 4.33 2.73 25.44
N SER A 166 3.19 2.02 25.37
CA SER A 166 2.13 2.29 24.39
C SER A 166 1.57 3.70 24.55
N ASN A 167 1.21 4.09 25.78
CA ASN A 167 0.62 5.40 26.04
C ASN A 167 1.61 6.56 25.79
N ALA A 168 2.90 6.35 26.05
CA ALA A 168 3.95 7.31 25.73
C ALA A 168 4.19 7.45 24.22
N LYS A 169 4.12 6.35 23.46
CA LYS A 169 4.20 6.36 21.98
C LYS A 169 3.00 7.08 21.37
N ASP A 170 1.79 6.78 21.84
CA ASP A 170 0.56 7.42 21.38
C ASP A 170 0.59 8.95 21.60
N SER A 171 1.14 9.40 22.74
CA SER A 171 1.32 10.83 23.02
C SER A 171 2.37 11.49 22.12
N ASN A 172 3.49 10.81 21.83
CA ASN A 172 4.55 11.35 20.99
C ASN A 172 4.10 11.45 19.53
N ASP A 173 3.38 10.44 19.04
CA ASP A 173 2.82 10.41 17.70
C ASP A 173 1.75 11.49 17.51
N ALA A 174 0.93 11.77 18.53
CA ALA A 174 -0.03 12.87 18.51
C ALA A 174 0.64 14.26 18.39
N VAL A 175 1.76 14.47 19.09
CA VAL A 175 2.53 15.72 19.01
C VAL A 175 3.21 15.86 17.66
N ALA A 176 3.85 14.80 17.16
CA ALA A 176 4.47 14.80 15.83
C ALA A 176 3.45 15.08 14.72
N ASN A 177 2.26 14.46 14.78
CA ASN A 177 1.18 14.71 13.84
C ASN A 177 0.66 16.15 13.91
N ARG A 178 0.59 16.75 15.10
CA ARG A 178 0.19 18.15 15.28
C ARG A 178 1.23 19.09 14.65
N GLU A 179 2.51 18.83 14.86
CA GLU A 179 3.59 19.64 14.29
C GLU A 179 3.63 19.56 12.76
N LEU A 180 3.43 18.37 12.18
CA LEU A 180 3.30 18.20 10.74
C LEU A 180 2.13 19.00 10.17
N LYS A 181 0.97 18.96 10.85
CA LYS A 181 -0.21 19.71 10.44
C LYS A 181 -0.02 21.22 10.52
N GLU A 182 0.71 21.70 11.52
CA GLU A 182 1.04 23.12 11.64
C GLU A 182 1.99 23.57 10.52
N ARG A 183 2.99 22.75 10.17
CA ARG A 183 3.89 23.05 9.04
C ARG A 183 3.15 23.06 7.71
N GLU A 184 2.23 22.11 7.50
CA GLU A 184 1.39 22.06 6.31
C GLU A 184 0.53 23.32 6.18
N LEU A 185 -0.09 23.76 7.28
CA LEU A 185 -0.91 24.97 7.30
C LEU A 185 -0.08 26.23 7.00
N ASN A 186 1.13 26.33 7.55
CA ASN A 186 2.05 27.42 7.24
C ASN A 186 2.47 27.45 5.76
N LEU A 187 2.70 26.27 5.16
CA LEU A 187 3.00 26.18 3.73
C LEU A 187 1.80 26.62 2.88
N GLN A 188 0.57 26.27 3.27
CA GLN A 188 -0.65 26.73 2.60
C GLN A 188 -0.80 28.25 2.67
N ASP A 189 -0.61 28.84 3.85
CA ASP A 189 -0.67 30.30 4.02
C ASP A 189 0.36 31.01 3.14
N ARG A 190 1.59 30.46 3.05
CA ARG A 190 2.64 31.01 2.20
C ARG A 190 2.32 30.87 0.71
N LYS A 191 1.74 29.74 0.28
CA LYS A 191 1.28 29.56 -1.11
C LYS A 191 0.22 30.60 -1.46
N LEU A 192 -0.77 30.78 -0.59
CA LEU A 192 -1.85 31.75 -0.77
C LEU A 192 -1.31 33.18 -0.90
N ALA A 193 -0.37 33.57 -0.03
CA ALA A 193 0.25 34.90 -0.11
C ALA A 193 1.02 35.13 -1.43
N LEU A 194 1.67 34.11 -1.97
CA LEU A 194 2.36 34.19 -3.27
C LEU A 194 1.38 34.30 -4.44
N GLU A 195 0.26 33.58 -4.37
CA GLU A 195 -0.79 33.62 -5.38
C GLU A 195 -1.48 34.99 -5.40
N GLU A 196 -1.84 35.54 -4.23
CA GLU A 196 -2.38 36.89 -4.09
C GLU A 196 -1.42 37.95 -4.66
N ALA A 197 -0.13 37.83 -4.37
CA ALA A 197 0.88 38.74 -4.90
C ALA A 197 1.02 38.65 -6.44
N ARG A 198 0.89 37.44 -7.00
CA ARG A 198 0.90 37.22 -8.46
C ARG A 198 -0.30 37.87 -9.13
N LEU A 199 -1.50 37.66 -8.58
CA LEU A 199 -2.74 38.26 -9.08
C LEU A 199 -2.68 39.79 -9.05
N GLU A 200 -2.13 40.36 -7.98
CA GLU A 200 -1.95 41.82 -7.85
C GLU A 200 -0.99 42.38 -8.92
N LEU A 201 0.09 41.66 -9.22
CA LEU A 201 1.04 42.05 -10.27
C LEU A 201 0.39 41.97 -11.66
N GLU A 202 -0.38 40.92 -11.92
CA GLU A 202 -1.12 40.75 -13.18
C GLU A 202 -2.16 41.85 -13.35
N ARG A 203 -2.91 42.17 -12.31
CA ARG A 203 -3.86 43.29 -12.29
C ARG A 203 -3.18 44.63 -12.61
N LYS A 204 -2.04 44.92 -11.96
CA LYS A 204 -1.27 46.14 -12.24
C LYS A 204 -0.78 46.19 -13.68
N ARG A 205 -0.34 45.06 -14.23
CA ARG A 205 0.11 44.96 -15.63
C ARG A 205 -1.06 45.25 -16.58
N GLN A 206 -2.22 44.68 -16.33
CA GLN A 206 -3.43 44.93 -17.11
C GLN A 206 -3.85 46.40 -17.04
N GLU A 207 -3.89 46.99 -15.85
CA GLU A 207 -4.19 48.41 -15.68
C GLU A 207 -3.20 49.32 -16.44
N GLN A 208 -1.92 48.97 -16.48
CA GLN A 208 -0.92 49.70 -17.26
C GLN A 208 -1.16 49.57 -18.77
N GLN A 209 -1.51 48.37 -19.24
CA GLN A 209 -1.86 48.14 -20.64
C GLN A 209 -3.11 48.93 -21.04
N ASP A 210 -4.14 48.93 -20.20
CA ASP A 210 -5.39 49.68 -20.43
C ASP A 210 -5.13 51.19 -20.44
N LYS A 211 -4.32 51.70 -19.50
CA LYS A 211 -3.90 53.10 -19.47
C LYS A 211 -3.17 53.50 -20.76
N LEU A 212 -2.26 52.65 -21.25
CA LEU A 212 -1.53 52.91 -22.49
C LEU A 212 -2.47 52.90 -23.70
N MET A 213 -3.34 51.90 -23.82
CA MET A 213 -4.35 51.80 -24.87
C MET A 213 -5.28 53.02 -24.89
N ASN A 214 -5.79 53.42 -23.74
CA ASN A 214 -6.65 54.60 -23.61
C ASN A 214 -5.91 55.89 -23.98
N ALA A 215 -4.64 56.03 -23.61
CA ALA A 215 -3.83 57.18 -23.99
C ALA A 215 -3.58 57.24 -25.51
N LEU A 216 -3.34 56.09 -26.16
CA LEU A 216 -3.20 56.00 -27.63
C LEU A 216 -4.52 56.34 -28.34
N LEU A 217 -5.64 55.76 -27.90
CA LEU A 217 -6.98 56.06 -28.42
C LEU A 217 -7.31 57.55 -28.32
N THR A 218 -7.01 58.17 -27.17
CA THR A 218 -7.25 59.60 -26.95
C THR A 218 -6.41 60.47 -27.90
N LYS A 219 -5.17 60.06 -28.22
CA LYS A 219 -4.33 60.79 -29.19
C LYS A 219 -4.83 60.66 -30.62
N ILE A 220 -5.41 59.52 -30.99
CA ILE A 220 -5.97 59.28 -32.32
C ILE A 220 -7.26 60.09 -32.51
N LEU A 221 -8.13 60.14 -31.51
CA LEU A 221 -9.41 60.86 -31.57
C LEU A 221 -9.30 62.39 -31.47
N LYS A 222 -8.12 62.93 -31.11
CA LYS A 222 -7.87 64.38 -31.02
C LYS A 222 -7.14 64.96 -32.25
N LYS A 223 -6.93 64.17 -33.30
CA LYS A 223 -6.49 64.62 -34.62
C LYS A 223 -7.69 64.76 -35.54
#